data_AF-A0A5B2YZ07-F1
#
_entry.id   AF-A0A5B2YZ07-F1
#
_cell.length_a   1.000
_cell.length_b   1.000
_cell.length_c   1.000
_cell.angle_alpha   90.00
_cell.angle_beta   90.00
_cell.angle_gamma   90.00
#
_symmetry.space_group_name_H-M   'P 1'
#
loop_
_entity.id
_entity.type
_entity.pdbx_description
1 polymer ?
#
loop_
_entity_poly.entity_id
_entity_poly.type
_entity_poly.pdbx_seq_one_letter_code
_entity_poly.pdbx_strand_id
1 'polypeptide(L)'
;MTISSKILLNIRIHSQKEFILRIIKSCVYYDVGETRSLEVIERLTKKRLSVKTFYNYKKILYKNSKIYETKFNHGEWVYRDLLIKSHLLFLSEDDMAKQFQVDKLICNEFPDIPKNYRERMKNFGKNEIDNILNKFHELKNKINKEKEKESELRLIPIKATIRKEEIKCGKKGCHQCPHGPYYYAYWKEEDAKTLKKVYLGSELPEQFIHSI
;
A
#
# COMPACT_ATOMS: atom_id res chain seq x y z
N MET A 1 12.89 41.06 -7.94
CA MET A 1 12.10 40.04 -7.19
C MET A 1 11.91 38.83 -8.08
N THR A 2 12.46 37.67 -7.72
CA THR A 2 12.34 36.42 -8.48
C THR A 2 10.92 35.85 -8.40
N ILE A 3 10.48 35.12 -9.43
CA ILE A 3 9.15 34.48 -9.53
C ILE A 3 8.82 33.65 -8.26
N SER A 4 9.84 33.04 -7.64
CA SER A 4 9.73 32.31 -6.37
C SER A 4 9.22 33.16 -5.20
N SER A 5 9.56 34.45 -5.15
CA SER A 5 9.12 35.37 -4.08
C SER A 5 7.65 35.79 -4.24
N LYS A 6 7.17 35.94 -5.47
CA LYS A 6 5.75 36.24 -5.77
C LYS A 6 4.83 35.04 -5.53
N ILE A 7 5.29 33.81 -5.82
CA ILE A 7 4.52 32.58 -5.58
C ILE A 7 4.36 32.34 -4.06
N LEU A 8 5.42 32.55 -3.29
CA LEU A 8 5.38 32.44 -1.82
C LEU A 8 4.56 33.56 -1.17
N LEU A 9 4.51 34.77 -1.77
CA LEU A 9 3.70 35.89 -1.29
C LEU A 9 2.19 35.68 -1.50
N ASN A 10 1.78 34.92 -2.53
CA ASN A 10 0.36 34.62 -2.80
C ASN A 10 -0.20 33.44 -1.98
N ILE A 11 0.67 32.63 -1.37
CA ILE A 11 0.28 31.53 -0.49
C ILE A 11 0.49 32.01 0.94
N ARG A 12 -0.57 32.55 1.56
CA ARG A 12 -0.58 33.01 2.95
C ARG A 12 0.00 31.93 3.88
N ILE A 13 1.24 32.15 4.34
CA ILE A 13 2.00 31.47 5.41
C ILE A 13 1.88 29.94 5.39
N HIS A 14 2.70 29.29 4.56
CA HIS A 14 3.15 27.92 4.80
C HIS A 14 4.65 27.90 5.09
N SER A 15 5.06 27.17 6.13
CA SER A 15 6.47 26.82 6.28
C SER A 15 6.92 26.03 5.04
N GLN A 16 8.19 26.13 4.65
CA GLN A 16 8.72 25.37 3.51
C GLN A 16 8.44 23.87 3.64
N LYS A 17 8.45 23.35 4.87
CA LYS A 17 8.09 21.96 5.19
C LYS A 17 6.64 21.64 4.86
N GLU A 18 5.69 22.49 5.30
CA GLU A 18 4.26 22.30 5.02
C GLU A 18 3.96 22.33 3.52
N PHE A 19 4.61 23.23 2.78
CA PHE A 19 4.45 23.28 1.33
C PHE A 19 4.94 22.00 0.66
N ILE A 20 6.10 21.49 1.06
CA ILE A 20 6.62 20.19 0.56
C ILE A 20 5.66 19.05 0.91
N LEU A 21 5.13 19.00 2.14
CA LEU A 21 4.18 17.96 2.55
C LEU A 21 2.93 17.96 1.67
N ARG A 22 2.40 19.14 1.31
CA ARG A 22 1.27 19.26 0.39
C ARG A 22 1.60 18.81 -1.04
N ILE A 23 2.80 19.12 -1.54
CA ILE A 23 3.27 18.62 -2.83
C ILE A 23 3.34 17.08 -2.82
N ILE A 24 3.89 16.48 -1.76
CA ILE A 24 3.97 15.02 -1.62
C ILE A 24 2.57 14.41 -1.56
N LYS A 25 1.63 15.02 -0.81
CA LYS A 25 0.23 14.57 -0.78
C LYS A 25 -0.36 14.52 -2.20
N SER A 26 -0.20 15.59 -2.98
CA SER A 26 -0.65 15.64 -4.37
C SER A 26 -0.01 14.52 -5.19
N CYS A 27 1.33 14.42 -5.18
CA CYS A 27 2.05 13.42 -5.96
C CYS A 27 1.58 11.99 -5.66
N VAL A 28 1.41 11.65 -4.38
CA VAL A 28 0.88 10.34 -3.96
C VAL A 28 -0.55 10.13 -4.48
N TYR A 29 -1.39 11.16 -4.42
CA TYR A 29 -2.76 11.04 -4.91
C TYR A 29 -2.84 10.84 -6.42
N TYR A 30 -2.03 11.56 -7.19
CA TYR A 30 -1.93 11.46 -8.65
C TYR A 30 -1.11 10.23 -9.12
N ASP A 31 -0.71 9.34 -8.21
CA ASP A 31 0.12 8.17 -8.52
C ASP A 31 1.44 8.52 -9.22
N VAL A 32 2.00 9.68 -8.88
CA VAL A 32 3.29 10.15 -9.39
C VAL A 32 4.40 9.37 -8.72
N GLY A 33 5.25 8.71 -9.53
CA GLY A 33 6.39 7.95 -9.04
C GLY A 33 7.41 8.80 -8.27
N GLU A 34 8.30 8.15 -7.51
CA GLU A 34 9.26 8.83 -6.63
C GLU A 34 10.16 9.83 -7.37
N THR A 35 10.82 9.41 -8.45
CA THR A 35 11.76 10.25 -9.20
C THR A 35 11.07 11.52 -9.68
N ARG A 36 9.86 11.38 -10.22
CA ARG A 36 9.05 12.50 -10.70
C ARG A 36 8.55 13.38 -9.55
N SER A 37 8.19 12.78 -8.42
CA SER A 37 7.80 13.53 -7.21
C SER A 37 8.94 14.41 -6.68
N LEU A 38 10.18 13.89 -6.67
CA LEU A 38 11.37 14.64 -6.29
C LEU A 38 11.63 15.81 -7.25
N GLU A 39 11.46 15.60 -8.55
CA GLU A 39 11.56 16.65 -9.56
C GLU A 39 10.53 17.77 -9.34
N VAL A 40 9.27 17.41 -9.08
CA VAL A 40 8.19 18.38 -8.78
C VAL A 40 8.56 19.23 -7.56
N ILE A 41 9.05 18.59 -6.49
CA ILE A 41 9.48 19.29 -5.27
C ILE A 41 10.63 20.24 -5.58
N GLU A 42 11.66 19.79 -6.30
CA GLU A 42 12.82 20.61 -6.62
C GLU A 42 12.43 21.82 -7.50
N ARG A 43 11.57 21.61 -8.50
CA ARG A 43 11.12 22.69 -9.40
C ARG A 43 10.32 23.75 -8.67
N LEU A 44 9.36 23.35 -7.82
CA LEU A 44 8.46 24.26 -7.13
C LEU A 44 9.08 24.93 -5.89
N THR A 45 9.98 24.24 -5.20
CA THR A 45 10.55 24.73 -3.93
C THR A 45 11.99 25.23 -4.05
N LYS A 46 12.63 24.99 -5.21
CA LYS A 46 14.07 25.21 -5.45
C LYS A 46 14.97 24.47 -4.46
N LYS A 47 14.45 23.40 -3.84
CA LYS A 47 15.16 22.58 -2.87
C LYS A 47 15.19 21.13 -3.34
N ARG A 48 16.40 20.61 -3.53
CA ARG A 48 16.60 19.20 -3.81
C ARG A 48 16.50 18.40 -2.51
N LEU A 49 15.63 17.39 -2.50
CA LEU A 49 15.50 16.46 -1.37
C LEU A 49 16.25 15.17 -1.65
N SER A 50 16.79 14.56 -0.59
CA SER A 50 17.20 13.17 -0.65
C SER A 50 15.97 12.25 -0.66
N VAL A 51 16.10 11.07 -1.29
CA VAL A 51 15.10 10.00 -1.24
C VAL A 51 14.71 9.67 0.21
N LYS A 52 15.69 9.61 1.11
CA LYS A 52 15.48 9.39 2.55
C LYS A 52 14.59 10.48 3.17
N THR A 53 14.82 11.75 2.84
CA THR A 53 14.01 12.87 3.33
C THR A 53 12.59 12.81 2.78
N PHE A 54 12.43 12.48 1.50
CA PHE A 54 11.11 12.31 0.87
C PHE A 54 10.28 11.25 1.59
N TYR A 55 10.84 10.08 1.86
CA TYR A 55 10.15 9.03 2.60
C TYR A 55 9.88 9.38 4.07
N ASN A 56 10.77 10.12 4.73
CA ASN A 56 10.51 10.66 6.06
C ASN A 56 9.31 11.60 6.07
N TYR A 57 9.14 12.41 5.02
CA TYR A 57 7.98 13.28 4.88
C TYR A 57 6.70 12.50 4.56
N LYS A 58 6.74 11.48 3.68
CA LYS A 58 5.61 10.54 3.51
C LYS A 58 5.20 9.91 4.84
N LYS A 59 6.16 9.56 5.70
CA LYS A 59 5.93 9.03 7.05
C LYS A 59 5.19 9.97 7.99
N ILE A 60 5.44 11.27 7.90
CA ILE A 60 4.66 12.27 8.65
C ILE A 60 3.21 12.27 8.17
N LEU A 61 2.99 12.21 6.85
CA LEU A 61 1.64 12.32 6.26
C LEU A 61 0.69 11.20 6.69
N TYR A 62 1.11 9.92 6.60
CA TYR A 62 0.21 8.83 6.99
C TYR A 62 0.09 8.69 8.52
N LYS A 63 1.12 9.03 9.31
CA LYS A 63 1.01 9.02 10.79
C LYS A 63 -0.05 9.99 11.31
N ASN A 64 -0.27 11.10 10.60
CA ASN A 64 -1.27 12.11 10.96
C ASN A 64 -2.67 11.79 10.41
N SER A 65 -2.84 10.70 9.64
CA SER A 65 -4.17 10.28 9.20
C SER A 65 -4.95 9.73 10.40
N LYS A 66 -6.14 10.31 10.68
CA LYS A 66 -7.03 9.90 11.80
C LYS A 66 -7.62 8.49 11.66
N ILE A 67 -7.25 7.73 10.63
CA ILE A 67 -7.77 6.39 10.31
C ILE A 67 -7.01 5.29 11.09
N TYR A 68 -6.29 5.67 12.16
CA TYR A 68 -5.42 4.78 12.90
C TYR A 68 -6.09 4.17 14.14
N GLU A 69 -6.47 2.90 14.02
CA GLU A 69 -6.46 1.94 15.13
C GLU A 69 -5.59 0.70 14.85
N THR A 70 -5.04 0.51 13.65
CA THR A 70 -4.25 -0.70 13.34
C THR A 70 -2.78 -0.42 13.02
N LYS A 71 -1.89 -1.08 13.78
CA LYS A 71 -0.42 -1.02 13.63
C LYS A 71 -0.01 -1.85 12.41
N PHE A 72 0.37 -1.19 11.31
CA PHE A 72 0.92 -1.85 10.13
C PHE A 72 2.45 -1.93 10.18
N ASN A 73 3.02 -3.04 9.68
CA ASN A 73 4.46 -3.28 9.68
C ASN A 73 5.16 -2.51 8.55
N HIS A 74 6.50 -2.40 8.64
CA HIS A 74 7.31 -1.52 7.81
C HIS A 74 7.28 -1.83 6.29
N GLY A 75 6.86 -3.04 5.88
CA GLY A 75 6.85 -3.52 4.50
C GLY A 75 5.63 -3.14 3.65
N GLU A 76 4.63 -2.49 4.23
CA GLU A 76 3.31 -2.32 3.61
C GLU A 76 3.16 -0.95 2.90
N TRP A 77 4.07 -0.66 1.97
CA TRP A 77 4.17 0.65 1.30
C TRP A 77 2.89 1.09 0.59
N VAL A 78 2.17 0.15 -0.04
CA VAL A 78 0.91 0.41 -0.75
C VAL A 78 -0.15 1.01 0.19
N TYR A 79 -0.18 0.60 1.46
CA TYR A 79 -1.16 1.08 2.44
C TYR A 79 -0.88 2.51 2.87
N ARG A 80 0.40 2.87 2.98
CA ARG A 80 0.80 4.23 3.36
C ARG A 80 0.28 5.24 2.35
N ASP A 81 0.33 4.91 1.07
CA ASP A 81 -0.15 5.78 0.00
C ASP A 81 -1.69 5.84 -0.01
N LEU A 82 -2.38 4.71 0.23
CA LEU A 82 -3.83 4.71 0.43
C LEU A 82 -4.28 5.56 1.64
N LEU A 83 -3.52 5.54 2.74
CA LEU A 83 -3.79 6.35 3.94
C LEU A 83 -3.56 7.85 3.67
N ILE A 84 -2.54 8.20 2.89
CA ILE A 84 -2.34 9.59 2.46
C ILE A 84 -3.49 10.04 1.55
N LYS A 85 -3.90 9.18 0.61
CA LYS A 85 -5.03 9.43 -0.30
C LYS A 85 -6.34 9.62 0.45
N SER A 86 -6.64 8.79 1.44
CA SER A 86 -7.85 8.94 2.25
C SER A 86 -7.81 10.22 3.09
N HIS A 87 -6.66 10.61 3.65
CA HIS A 87 -6.54 11.84 4.41
C HIS A 87 -6.83 13.11 3.59
N LEU A 88 -6.50 13.13 2.30
CA LEU A 88 -6.88 14.24 1.40
C LEU A 88 -8.39 14.44 1.30
N LEU A 89 -9.18 13.38 1.53
CA LEU A 89 -10.64 13.39 1.47
C LEU A 89 -11.29 13.91 2.76
N PHE A 90 -10.53 14.01 3.87
CA PHE A 90 -11.01 14.46 5.18
C PHE A 90 -10.35 15.77 5.63
N LEU A 91 -9.84 16.57 4.69
CA LEU A 91 -9.32 17.90 5.00
C LEU A 91 -10.45 18.84 5.43
N SER A 92 -10.15 19.76 6.36
CA SER A 92 -11.02 20.91 6.62
C SER A 92 -11.12 21.77 5.36
N GLU A 93 -12.17 22.60 5.27
CA GLU A 93 -12.35 23.51 4.12
C GLU A 93 -11.11 24.40 3.89
N ASP A 94 -10.54 24.94 4.96
CA ASP A 94 -9.30 25.73 4.91
C ASP A 94 -8.10 24.93 4.39
N ASP A 95 -7.91 23.71 4.88
CA ASP A 95 -6.81 22.85 4.44
C ASP A 95 -6.98 22.38 3.00
N MET A 96 -8.22 22.20 2.58
CA MET A 96 -8.59 21.86 1.21
C MET A 96 -8.27 23.02 0.27
N ALA A 97 -8.65 24.25 0.62
CA ALA A 97 -8.32 25.45 -0.16
C ALA A 97 -6.80 25.61 -0.36
N LYS A 98 -6.03 25.38 0.70
CA LYS A 98 -4.56 25.39 0.65
C LYS A 98 -4.02 24.26 -0.22
N GLN A 99 -4.58 23.05 -0.14
CA GLN A 99 -4.18 21.93 -0.98
C GLN A 99 -4.46 22.23 -2.47
N PHE A 100 -5.59 22.86 -2.78
CA PHE A 100 -5.94 23.24 -4.15
C PHE A 100 -4.99 24.26 -4.76
N GLN A 101 -4.48 25.20 -3.96
CA GLN A 101 -3.47 26.14 -4.44
C GLN A 101 -2.19 25.39 -4.88
N VAL A 102 -1.77 24.37 -4.13
CA VAL A 102 -0.62 23.54 -4.49
C VAL A 102 -0.90 22.73 -5.75
N ASP A 103 -2.07 22.10 -5.84
CA ASP A 103 -2.46 21.34 -7.04
C ASP A 103 -2.44 22.22 -8.29
N LYS A 104 -2.97 23.44 -8.21
CA LYS A 104 -2.94 24.40 -9.33
C LYS A 104 -1.51 24.72 -9.78
N LEU A 105 -0.58 24.88 -8.83
CA LEU A 105 0.83 25.11 -9.16
C LEU A 105 1.46 23.90 -9.85
N ILE A 106 1.18 22.69 -9.36
CA ILE A 106 1.65 21.46 -9.99
C ILE A 106 1.08 21.35 -11.41
N CYS A 107 -0.22 21.59 -11.62
CA CYS A 107 -0.85 21.54 -12.94
C CYS A 107 -0.20 22.54 -13.92
N ASN A 108 0.11 23.74 -13.46
CA ASN A 108 0.70 24.77 -14.30
C ASN A 108 2.13 24.42 -14.75
N GLU A 109 2.94 23.88 -13.84
CA GLU A 109 4.34 23.53 -14.11
C GLU A 109 4.49 22.15 -14.75
N PHE A 110 3.56 21.24 -14.46
CA PHE A 110 3.53 19.85 -14.93
C PHE A 110 2.13 19.48 -15.44
N PRO A 111 1.74 19.95 -16.65
CA PRO A 111 0.40 19.70 -17.20
C PRO A 111 0.07 18.22 -17.45
N ASP A 112 1.08 17.35 -17.48
CA ASP A 112 0.97 15.90 -17.61
C ASP A 112 0.52 15.20 -16.31
N ILE A 113 0.79 15.82 -15.16
CA ILE A 113 0.55 15.23 -13.83
C ILE A 113 -0.95 15.23 -13.42
N PRO A 114 -1.86 15.99 -14.05
CA PRO A 114 -3.29 15.81 -13.83
C PRO A 114 -4.08 15.65 -15.13
N LYS A 115 -4.55 14.43 -15.44
CA LYS A 115 -5.62 14.27 -16.45
C LYS A 115 -6.95 14.89 -16.01
N ASN A 116 -7.28 14.88 -14.71
CA ASN A 116 -8.67 15.09 -14.23
C ASN A 116 -8.84 16.04 -13.02
N TYR A 117 -8.04 17.12 -12.90
CA TYR A 117 -8.19 18.11 -11.81
C TYR A 117 -9.62 18.69 -11.69
N ARG A 118 -10.25 19.04 -12.84
CA ARG A 118 -11.61 19.62 -12.87
C ARG A 118 -12.71 18.60 -12.62
N GLU A 119 -12.56 17.36 -13.08
CA GLU A 119 -13.52 16.28 -12.79
C GLU A 119 -13.49 15.91 -11.31
N ARG A 120 -12.32 15.99 -10.68
CA ARG A 120 -12.15 15.76 -9.26
C ARG A 120 -12.92 16.77 -8.40
N MET A 121 -12.98 18.04 -8.82
CA MET A 121 -13.84 19.03 -8.16
C MET A 121 -15.33 18.69 -8.24
N LYS A 122 -15.76 17.98 -9.30
CA LYS A 122 -17.16 17.62 -9.55
C LYS A 122 -17.57 16.31 -8.86
N ASN A 123 -16.63 15.36 -8.75
CA ASN A 123 -16.88 14.00 -8.27
C ASN A 123 -16.35 13.74 -6.86
N PHE A 124 -15.79 14.76 -6.18
CA PHE A 124 -15.36 14.64 -4.79
C PHE A 124 -16.57 14.27 -3.92
N GLY A 125 -16.67 12.98 -3.59
CA GLY A 125 -17.87 12.41 -3.01
C GLY A 125 -17.61 11.08 -2.33
N LYS A 126 -18.57 10.70 -1.49
CA LYS A 126 -18.60 9.49 -0.65
C LYS A 126 -18.15 8.21 -1.38
N ASN A 127 -18.45 8.10 -2.67
CA ASN A 127 -18.12 6.93 -3.50
C ASN A 127 -16.59 6.71 -3.68
N GLU A 128 -15.78 7.77 -3.77
CA GLU A 128 -14.31 7.60 -3.85
C GLU A 128 -13.72 7.16 -2.52
N ILE A 129 -14.29 7.65 -1.41
CA ILE A 129 -13.92 7.23 -0.05
C ILE A 129 -14.20 5.73 0.12
N ASP A 130 -15.43 5.30 -0.21
CA ASP A 130 -15.84 3.91 -0.09
C ASP A 130 -14.93 2.99 -0.94
N ASN A 131 -14.57 3.43 -2.15
CA ASN A 131 -13.65 2.67 -3.00
C ASN A 131 -12.24 2.53 -2.42
N ILE A 132 -11.67 3.60 -1.85
CA ILE A 132 -10.34 3.56 -1.23
C ILE A 132 -10.36 2.70 0.04
N LEU A 133 -11.41 2.84 0.87
CA LEU A 133 -11.60 2.03 2.06
C LEU A 133 -11.77 0.55 1.70
N ASN A 134 -12.56 0.22 0.69
CA ASN A 134 -12.74 -1.16 0.21
C ASN A 134 -11.41 -1.76 -0.24
N LYS A 135 -10.64 -1.05 -1.08
CA LYS A 135 -9.29 -1.49 -1.50
C LYS A 135 -8.35 -1.71 -0.31
N PHE A 136 -8.42 -0.82 0.67
CA PHE A 136 -7.63 -0.93 1.90
C PHE A 136 -8.01 -2.19 2.70
N HIS A 137 -9.31 -2.45 2.86
CA HIS A 137 -9.81 -3.66 3.54
C HIS A 137 -9.44 -4.95 2.80
N GLU A 138 -9.57 -4.99 1.47
CA GLU A 138 -9.18 -6.14 0.66
C GLU A 138 -7.71 -6.48 0.81
N LEU A 139 -6.83 -5.48 0.70
CA LEU A 139 -5.40 -5.67 0.89
C LEU A 139 -5.13 -6.18 2.31
N LYS A 140 -5.72 -5.54 3.33
CA LYS A 140 -5.49 -5.90 4.74
C LYS A 140 -5.82 -7.37 4.99
N ASN A 141 -6.91 -7.84 4.40
CA ASN A 141 -7.32 -9.24 4.48
C ASN A 141 -6.33 -10.17 3.78
N LYS A 142 -5.77 -9.79 2.62
CA LYS A 142 -4.73 -10.60 1.94
C LYS A 142 -3.48 -10.77 2.81
N ILE A 143 -2.99 -9.68 3.40
CA ILE A 143 -1.80 -9.75 4.26
C ILE A 143 -2.06 -10.57 5.52
N ASN A 144 -3.22 -10.41 6.15
CA ASN A 144 -3.55 -11.23 7.31
C ASN A 144 -3.57 -12.72 6.96
N LYS A 145 -4.15 -13.10 5.82
CA LYS A 145 -4.11 -14.48 5.32
C LYS A 145 -2.69 -14.98 5.06
N GLU A 146 -1.82 -14.14 4.50
CA GLU A 146 -0.41 -14.49 4.29
C GLU A 146 0.32 -14.69 5.61
N LYS A 147 0.10 -13.83 6.60
CA LYS A 147 0.66 -13.95 7.96
C LYS A 147 0.15 -15.19 8.69
N GLU A 148 -1.14 -15.49 8.58
CA GLU A 148 -1.74 -16.71 9.12
C GLU A 148 -1.08 -17.95 8.49
N LYS A 149 -0.99 -17.99 7.15
CA LYS A 149 -0.32 -19.07 6.43
C LYS A 149 1.14 -19.22 6.84
N GLU A 150 1.89 -18.12 6.96
CA GLU A 150 3.28 -18.16 7.42
C GLU A 150 3.38 -18.69 8.86
N SER A 151 2.47 -18.29 9.74
CA SER A 151 2.44 -18.77 11.12
C SER A 151 2.12 -20.27 11.21
N GLU A 152 1.20 -20.77 10.39
CA GLU A 152 0.89 -22.20 10.30
C GLU A 152 2.10 -23.00 9.79
N LEU A 153 2.79 -22.51 8.76
CA LEU A 153 3.98 -23.15 8.22
C LEU A 153 5.11 -23.24 9.26
N ARG A 154 5.24 -22.29 10.17
CA ARG A 154 6.24 -22.32 11.26
C ARG A 154 5.96 -23.39 12.32
N LEU A 155 4.70 -23.82 12.47
CA LEU A 155 4.32 -24.87 13.42
C LEU A 155 4.64 -26.27 12.91
N ILE A 156 4.95 -26.41 11.62
CA ILE A 156 5.30 -27.69 11.01
C ILE A 156 6.76 -28.03 11.39
N PRO A 157 7.02 -29.19 12.00
CA PRO A 157 8.38 -29.58 12.35
C PRO A 157 9.28 -29.74 11.11
N ILE A 158 10.56 -29.41 11.25
CA ILE A 158 11.56 -29.57 10.17
C ILE A 158 11.65 -31.02 9.68
N LYS A 159 11.42 -31.99 10.57
CA LYS A 159 11.42 -33.44 10.27
C LYS A 159 10.11 -33.94 9.64
N ALA A 160 9.15 -33.06 9.35
CA ALA A 160 7.91 -33.46 8.70
C ALA A 160 8.22 -34.08 7.32
N THR A 161 7.56 -35.18 7.00
CA THR A 161 7.66 -35.82 5.69
C THR A 161 6.83 -35.04 4.69
N ILE A 162 7.46 -34.60 3.62
CA ILE A 162 6.80 -33.86 2.54
C ILE A 162 6.39 -34.82 1.43
N ARG A 163 5.16 -34.71 0.93
CA ARG A 163 4.64 -35.55 -0.16
C ARG A 163 3.87 -34.72 -1.18
N LYS A 164 3.99 -35.10 -2.46
CA LYS A 164 3.10 -34.64 -3.53
C LYS A 164 1.91 -35.56 -3.64
N GLU A 165 0.71 -34.99 -3.69
CA GLU A 165 -0.54 -35.73 -3.81
C GLU A 165 -1.48 -35.05 -4.81
N GLU A 166 -2.22 -35.87 -5.55
CA GLU A 166 -3.36 -35.43 -6.33
C GLU A 166 -4.65 -35.74 -5.56
N ILE A 167 -5.60 -34.81 -5.55
CA ILE A 167 -6.83 -34.88 -4.76
C ILE A 167 -8.08 -34.89 -5.65
N LYS A 168 -9.05 -35.74 -5.31
CA LYS A 168 -10.39 -35.69 -5.91
C LYS A 168 -11.23 -34.66 -5.16
N CYS A 169 -11.74 -33.63 -5.85
CA CYS A 169 -12.51 -32.56 -5.19
C CYS A 169 -13.96 -32.92 -4.80
N GLY A 170 -14.47 -34.07 -5.27
CA GLY A 170 -15.83 -34.52 -4.97
C GLY A 170 -16.98 -33.73 -5.63
N LYS A 171 -16.68 -32.71 -6.46
CA LYS A 171 -17.71 -31.97 -7.21
C LYS A 171 -18.30 -32.84 -8.33
N LYS A 172 -19.63 -32.95 -8.38
CA LYS A 172 -20.35 -33.60 -9.49
C LYS A 172 -20.02 -32.88 -10.81
N GLY A 173 -19.55 -33.61 -11.81
CA GLY A 173 -19.19 -33.05 -13.13
C GLY A 173 -17.79 -32.43 -13.22
N CYS A 174 -16.89 -32.66 -12.26
CA CYS A 174 -15.50 -32.23 -12.41
C CYS A 174 -14.75 -33.13 -13.41
N HIS A 175 -14.45 -32.59 -14.60
CA HIS A 175 -13.67 -33.29 -15.64
C HIS A 175 -12.15 -33.07 -15.52
N GLN A 176 -11.71 -32.24 -14.57
CA GLN A 176 -10.30 -31.89 -14.34
C GLN A 176 -9.71 -32.61 -13.12
N CYS A 177 -10.40 -33.62 -12.59
CA CYS A 177 -9.92 -34.43 -11.48
C CYS A 177 -9.04 -35.60 -11.97
N PRO A 178 -8.03 -36.00 -11.19
CA PRO A 178 -7.64 -35.45 -9.88
C PRO A 178 -6.90 -34.10 -10.00
N HIS A 179 -7.02 -33.24 -8.99
CA HIS A 179 -6.35 -31.94 -8.95
C HIS A 179 -4.99 -32.06 -8.28
N GLY A 180 -4.00 -31.32 -8.77
CA GLY A 180 -2.64 -31.34 -8.24
C GLY A 180 -1.61 -31.47 -9.36
N PRO A 181 -0.39 -31.92 -9.04
CA PRO A 181 0.06 -32.35 -7.72
C PRO A 181 0.18 -31.19 -6.73
N TYR A 182 -0.20 -31.45 -5.48
CA TYR A 182 -0.05 -30.52 -4.36
C TYR A 182 0.88 -31.08 -3.29
N TYR A 183 1.59 -30.21 -2.59
CA TYR A 183 2.46 -30.59 -1.49
C TYR A 183 1.70 -30.64 -0.16
N TYR A 184 1.98 -31.68 0.62
CA TYR A 184 1.49 -31.87 1.98
C TYR A 184 2.64 -32.21 2.93
N ALA A 185 2.59 -31.69 4.15
CA ALA A 185 3.46 -32.07 5.25
C ALA A 185 2.77 -33.07 6.18
N TYR A 186 3.53 -34.07 6.62
CA TYR A 186 3.09 -35.13 7.53
C TYR A 186 4.03 -35.25 8.72
N TRP A 187 3.49 -35.26 9.94
CA TRP A 187 4.27 -35.53 11.14
C TRP A 187 3.41 -36.09 12.27
N LYS A 188 4.06 -36.69 13.26
CA LYS A 188 3.47 -37.01 14.55
C LYS A 188 4.12 -36.11 15.60
N GLU A 189 3.34 -35.65 16.56
CA GLU A 189 3.91 -35.04 17.77
C GLU A 189 4.42 -36.16 18.67
N GLU A 190 5.45 -35.90 19.50
CA GLU A 190 6.16 -36.94 20.27
C GLU A 190 5.23 -37.82 21.12
N ASP A 191 4.16 -37.24 21.66
CA ASP A 191 3.16 -37.94 22.48
C ASP A 191 1.83 -38.23 21.76
N ALA A 192 1.71 -37.89 20.47
CA ALA A 192 0.46 -38.03 19.72
C ALA A 192 0.41 -39.31 18.89
N LYS A 193 -0.67 -40.09 19.08
CA LYS A 193 -0.97 -41.25 18.22
C LYS A 193 -1.45 -40.86 16.82
N THR A 194 -1.84 -39.60 16.62
CA THR A 194 -2.46 -39.11 15.39
C THR A 194 -1.40 -38.52 14.44
N LEU A 195 -1.46 -38.94 13.17
CA LEU A 195 -0.67 -38.33 12.09
C LEU A 195 -1.32 -37.00 11.70
N LYS A 196 -0.58 -35.90 11.86
CA LYS A 196 -1.00 -34.60 11.34
C LYS A 196 -0.68 -34.50 9.84
N LYS A 197 -1.57 -33.86 9.09
CA LYS A 197 -1.46 -33.57 7.67
C LYS A 197 -1.81 -32.11 7.44
N VAL A 198 -0.92 -31.35 6.79
CA VAL A 198 -1.17 -29.95 6.41
C VAL A 198 -0.86 -29.73 4.93
N TYR A 199 -1.73 -28.98 4.26
CA TYR A 199 -1.57 -28.57 2.86
C TYR A 199 -0.56 -27.42 2.76
N LEU A 200 0.44 -27.56 1.89
CA LEU A 200 1.50 -26.55 1.71
C LEU A 200 1.26 -25.66 0.48
N GLY A 201 0.59 -26.19 -0.55
CA GLY A 201 0.37 -25.49 -1.80
C GLY A 201 0.70 -26.33 -3.05
N SER A 202 0.55 -25.72 -4.22
CA SER A 202 1.06 -26.25 -5.49
C SER A 202 2.58 -26.12 -5.62
N GLU A 203 3.17 -25.15 -4.95
CA GLU A 203 4.61 -24.93 -4.85
C GLU A 203 5.08 -25.27 -3.44
N LEU A 204 6.29 -25.82 -3.33
CA LEU A 204 6.86 -26.15 -2.04
C LEU A 204 7.43 -24.88 -1.38
N PRO A 205 7.08 -24.55 -0.13
CA PRO A 205 7.69 -23.45 0.60
C PRO A 205 9.20 -23.64 0.76
N GLU A 206 9.98 -22.57 0.68
CA GLU A 206 11.46 -22.60 0.70
C GLU A 206 12.04 -23.36 1.89
N GLN A 207 11.42 -23.21 3.07
CA GLN A 207 11.83 -23.86 4.32
C GLN A 207 11.78 -25.40 4.27
N PHE A 208 11.14 -26.00 3.27
CA PHE A 208 11.04 -27.46 3.09
C PHE A 208 11.80 -27.97 1.86
N ILE A 209 12.55 -27.13 1.14
CA ILE A 209 13.29 -27.54 -0.07
C ILE A 209 14.30 -28.65 0.22
N HIS A 210 14.89 -28.67 1.42
CA HIS A 210 15.86 -29.68 1.85
C HIS A 210 15.24 -30.96 2.44
N SER A 211 13.90 -31.05 2.49
CA SER A 211 13.15 -32.16 3.11
C SER A 211 12.59 -33.17 2.09
N ILE A 212 12.96 -33.05 0.81
CA ILE A 212 12.55 -33.95 -0.28
C ILE A 212 13.68 -34.92 -0.64
#